data_AF-A0AAW8LVC6-F1
#
_entry.id   AF-A0AAW8LVC6-F1
#
_cell.length_a   1.000
_cell.length_b   1.000
_cell.length_c   1.000
_cell.angle_alpha   90.00
_cell.angle_beta   90.00
_cell.angle_gamma   90.00
#
_symmetry.space_group_name_H-M   'P 1'
#
loop_
_entity.id
_entity.type
_entity.pdbx_description
1 polymer ?
#
loop_
_entity_poly.entity_id
_entity_poly.type
_entity_poly.pdbx_seq_one_letter_code
_entity_poly.pdbx_strand_id
1 'polypeptide(L)' 'MLSKTARKIIVPIGMTLAVSLALSACGRKGDIDPPSTPVEMRNKRAADGSEPKPATAERPFILDKLL' A
#
# COMPACT_ATOMS: atom_id res chain seq x y z
N MET A 1 6.85 -39.95 18.10
CA MET A 1 6.47 -39.53 16.73
C MET A 1 5.15 -38.79 16.81
N LEU A 2 5.08 -37.54 16.34
CA LEU A 2 3.87 -36.71 16.41
C LEU A 2 2.74 -37.34 15.58
N SER A 3 1.56 -37.53 16.18
CA SER A 3 0.37 -38.12 15.55
C SER A 3 0.05 -37.46 14.20
N LYS A 4 -0.38 -38.26 13.21
CA LYS A 4 -0.79 -37.76 11.87
C LYS A 4 -1.83 -36.64 11.95
N THR A 5 -2.74 -36.71 12.93
CA THR A 5 -3.77 -35.69 13.15
C THR A 5 -3.18 -34.39 13.68
N ALA A 6 -2.26 -34.47 14.64
CA ALA A 6 -1.56 -33.30 15.16
C ALA A 6 -0.71 -32.61 14.07
N ARG A 7 -0.05 -33.39 13.22
CA ARG A 7 0.74 -32.85 12.10
C ARG A 7 -0.13 -32.10 11.07
N LYS A 8 -1.34 -32.59 10.79
CA LYS A 8 -2.30 -31.94 9.89
C LYS A 8 -2.81 -30.59 10.41
N ILE A 9 -2.72 -30.34 11.72
CA ILE A 9 -3.14 -29.09 12.36
C ILE A 9 -1.95 -28.13 12.53
N ILE A 10 -0.81 -28.64 13.01
CA ILE A 10 0.35 -27.81 13.34
C ILE A 10 1.02 -27.22 12.10
N VAL A 11 1.13 -27.98 11.00
CA VAL A 11 1.78 -27.52 9.76
C VAL A 11 1.07 -26.31 9.14
N PRO A 12 -0.25 -26.31 8.88
CA PRO A 12 -0.91 -25.16 8.29
C PRO A 12 -0.90 -23.94 9.23
N ILE A 13 -1.06 -24.13 10.55
CA ILE A 13 -0.98 -23.03 11.52
C ILE A 13 0.42 -22.41 11.55
N GLY A 14 1.47 -23.23 11.54
CA GLY A 14 2.84 -22.74 11.47
C GLY A 14 3.11 -21.96 10.19
N MET A 15 2.61 -22.46 9.05
CA MET A 15 2.75 -21.81 7.76
C MET A 15 2.02 -20.45 7.72
N THR A 16 0.78 -20.37 8.19
CA THR A 16 0.02 -19.12 8.20
C THR A 16 0.64 -18.08 9.13
N LEU A 17 1.17 -18.48 10.28
CA LEU A 17 1.89 -17.58 11.19
C LEU A 17 3.18 -17.05 10.55
N ALA A 18 3.97 -17.91 9.92
CA ALA A 18 5.20 -17.51 9.25
C ALA A 18 4.93 -16.50 8.12
N VAL A 19 3.91 -16.75 7.29
CA VAL A 19 3.50 -15.84 6.21
C VAL A 19 2.99 -14.52 6.78
N SER A 20 2.18 -14.55 7.83
CA SER A 20 1.66 -13.34 8.48
C SER A 20 2.79 -12.45 9.02
N LEU A 21 3.79 -13.05 9.68
CA LEU A 21 4.96 -12.33 10.17
C LEU A 21 5.78 -11.72 9.02
N ALA A 22 6.02 -12.47 7.94
CA ALA A 22 6.74 -11.97 6.77
C ALA A 22 6.01 -10.79 6.10
N LEU A 23 4.68 -10.88 5.94
CA LEU A 23 3.87 -9.80 5.36
C LEU A 23 3.77 -8.59 6.27
N SER A 24 3.78 -8.76 7.60
CA SER A 24 3.82 -7.64 8.54
C SER A 24 5.10 -6.81 8.44
N ALA A 25 6.17 -7.38 7.86
CA ALA A 25 7.42 -6.69 7.56
C ALA A 25 7.46 -6.06 6.14
N CYS A 26 6.43 -6.28 5.30
CA CYS A 26 6.32 -5.65 3.99
C CYS A 26 5.71 -4.24 4.13
N GLY A 27 6.47 -3.34 4.73
CA GLY A 27 6.09 -1.95 4.95
C GLY A 27 7.20 -1.22 5.69
N ARG A 28 7.45 0.04 5.34
CA ARG A 28 8.45 0.83 6.05
C ARG A 28 7.87 1.23 7.40
N LYS A 29 8.28 0.51 8.45
CA LYS A 29 7.97 0.88 9.83
C LYS A 29 8.83 2.08 10.23
N GLY A 30 8.30 3.28 10.05
CA GLY A 30 8.96 4.54 10.34
C GLY A 30 8.31 5.67 9.58
N ASP A 31 8.61 6.92 9.95
CA ASP A 31 8.15 8.06 9.18
C ASP A 31 8.57 7.92 7.72
N ILE A 32 7.66 8.26 6.81
CA ILE A 32 7.98 8.35 5.39
C ILE A 32 9.01 9.48 5.25
N ASP A 33 10.09 9.24 4.51
CA ASP A 33 11.10 10.28 4.30
C ASP A 33 10.39 11.50 3.75
N PRO A 34 10.67 12.69 4.30
CA PRO A 34 10.06 13.90 3.80
C PRO A 34 10.37 13.98 2.30
N PRO A 35 9.39 14.37 1.48
CA PRO A 35 9.61 14.49 0.06
C PRO A 35 10.76 15.48 -0.16
N SER A 36 11.70 15.13 -1.04
CA SER A 36 12.82 16.02 -1.41
C SER A 36 12.35 17.27 -2.14
N THR A 37 11.09 17.31 -2.55
CA THR A 37 10.46 18.48 -3.17
C THR A 37 10.25 19.59 -2.13
N PRO A 38 10.75 20.80 -2.38
CA PRO A 38 10.44 21.98 -1.56
C PRO A 38 8.93 22.17 -1.41
N VAL A 39 8.51 22.70 -0.25
CA VAL A 39 7.10 22.85 0.12
C VAL A 39 6.34 23.75 -0.87
N GLU A 40 7.04 24.66 -1.52
CA GLU A 40 6.56 25.61 -2.51
C GLU A 40 6.24 24.95 -3.86
N MET A 41 6.95 23.86 -4.20
CA MET A 41 6.77 23.11 -5.44
C MET A 41 5.93 21.85 -5.27
N ARG A 42 5.52 21.54 -4.04
CA ARG A 42 4.61 20.44 -3.77
C ARG A 42 3.27 20.75 -4.42
N ASN A 43 2.69 19.75 -5.07
CA ASN A 43 1.31 19.83 -5.56
C ASN A 43 0.37 19.93 -4.35
N LYS A 44 0.14 21.15 -3.89
CA LYS A 44 -0.84 21.48 -2.87
C LYS A 44 -2.17 21.55 -3.59
N ARG A 45 -3.15 20.80 -3.08
CA ARG A 45 -4.54 20.98 -3.44
C ARG A 45 -5.14 21.84 -2.36
N ALA A 46 -5.57 23.05 -2.69
CA ALA A 46 -6.26 23.91 -1.75
C ALA A 46 -7.50 23.17 -1.21
N ALA A 47 -7.58 23.05 0.12
CA ALA A 47 -8.63 22.29 0.79
C ALA A 47 -10.03 22.92 0.62
N ASP A 48 -10.07 24.22 0.30
CA ASP A 48 -11.28 25.01 0.03
C ASP A 48 -11.71 24.98 -1.45
N GLY A 49 -10.95 24.30 -2.32
CA GLY A 49 -11.23 24.23 -3.75
C GLY A 49 -11.04 25.54 -4.51
N SER A 50 -10.37 26.54 -3.91
CA SER A 50 -10.13 27.87 -4.51
C SER A 50 -9.09 27.87 -5.63
N GLU A 51 -8.29 26.82 -5.75
CA GLU A 51 -7.28 26.71 -6.81
C GLU A 51 -7.94 26.49 -8.18
N PRO A 52 -7.58 27.27 -9.21
CA PRO A 52 -8.04 27.04 -10.57
C PRO A 52 -7.61 25.64 -11.02
N LYS A 53 -8.55 24.72 -11.13
CA LYS A 53 -8.29 23.45 -11.81
C LYS A 53 -7.87 23.79 -13.23
N PRO A 54 -6.69 23.36 -13.71
CA PRO A 54 -6.39 23.46 -15.13
C PRO A 54 -7.55 22.79 -15.89
N ALA A 55 -8.06 23.48 -16.92
CA ALA A 55 -9.16 22.98 -17.73
C ALA A 55 -8.85 21.54 -18.13
N THR A 56 -9.54 20.60 -17.50
CA THR A 56 -9.29 19.18 -17.71
C THR A 56 -9.81 18.92 -19.12
N ALA A 57 -8.90 18.66 -20.05
CA ALA A 57 -9.31 18.20 -21.37
C ALA A 57 -10.23 17.00 -21.16
N GLU A 58 -11.46 17.07 -21.69
CA GLU A 58 -12.49 16.02 -21.66
C GLU A 58 -12.03 14.81 -22.47
N ARG A 59 -10.95 14.16 -22.02
CA ARG A 59 -10.46 12.91 -22.58
C ARG A 59 -10.92 11.78 -21.66
N PRO A 60 -11.45 10.68 -22.21
CA PRO A 60 -11.85 9.55 -21.39
C PRO A 60 -10.64 9.04 -20.61
N PHE A 61 -10.77 8.98 -19.28
CA PHE A 61 -9.77 8.33 -18.44
C PHE A 61 -9.88 6.83 -18.69
N ILE A 62 -8.94 6.30 -19.47
CA ILE A 62 -8.79 4.86 -19.67
C ILE A 62 -7.80 4.40 -18.60
N LEU A 63 -8.30 3.69 -17.58
CA LEU A 63 -7.42 2.86 -16.76
C LEU A 63 -6.77 1.85 -17.71
N ASP A 64 -5.47 1.93 -17.89
CA ASP A 64 -4.73 0.87 -18.54
C ASP A 64 -5.00 -0.43 -17.77
N LYS A 65 -5.31 -1.51 -18.49
CA LYS A 65 -5.91 -2.74 -17.92
C LYS A 65 -4.93 -3.59 -17.09
N LEU A 66 -3.88 -2.98 -16.55
CA LEU A 66 -2.85 -3.63 -15.73
C LEU A 66 -3.00 -3.36 -14.22
N LEU A 67 -4.20 -2.98 -13.77
CA LEU A 67 -4.58 -3.02 -12.35
C LEU A 67 -5.48 -4.22 -12.07
#